data_AF-A0A653V323-F1
#
_entry.id   AF-A0A653V323-F1
#
_cell.length_a   1.000
_cell.length_b   1.000
_cell.length_c   1.000
_cell.angle_alpha   90.00
_cell.angle_beta   90.00
_cell.angle_gamma   90.00
#
_symmetry.space_group_name_H-M   'P 1'
#
loop_
_entity.id
_entity.type
_entity.pdbx_description
1 polymer ?
#
loop_
_entity_poly.entity_id
_entity_poly.type
_entity_poly.pdbx_seq_one_letter_code
_entity_poly.pdbx_strand_id
1 'polypeptide(L)'
;MNLMNQLSEDELRAFRLDVESLVLKTKSSSQLMFGLAGDDYNKGVSPSSKKTPLQFLKFLFGAGESTQSQSEKQEKHINEFEHHYFDVYTEMAVSTVENSSVYERLSSIVDAYMEEDLSTVVWSKLEEKSKKFIITAEVLSDFLHMFDDQLDYASPTLSYCKAVENELNEKFTEPFKRYYKSQNKRLKKEDYASKLAVILSRPNTNLTLGEHTYILRRILNNSSRLEIESDYKSFLNILDVTDFKELNNKIEAITKLYRNPSGHTGLIKQSQCIECRKLVVTQNGVLKQLITESINSANNSY
;
A
#
# COMPACT_ATOMS: atom_id res chain seq x y z
N MET A 1 -5.61 -20.22 10.85
CA MET A 1 -4.63 -21.31 10.77
C MET A 1 -3.35 -20.84 11.44
N ASN A 2 -2.62 -21.71 12.15
CA ASN A 2 -1.35 -21.35 12.79
C ASN A 2 -0.20 -21.89 11.92
N LEU A 3 0.38 -21.02 11.09
CA LEU A 3 1.51 -21.30 10.19
C LEU A 3 2.76 -21.69 10.98
N MET A 4 3.00 -21.02 12.10
CA MET A 4 4.19 -21.24 12.94
C MET A 4 4.22 -22.65 13.54
N ASN A 5 3.06 -23.24 13.83
CA ASN A 5 2.95 -24.63 14.26
C ASN A 5 3.32 -25.66 13.17
N GLN A 6 3.48 -25.22 11.92
CA GLN A 6 3.93 -26.08 10.83
C GLN A 6 5.45 -26.10 10.69
N LEU A 7 6.20 -25.31 11.47
CA LEU A 7 7.65 -25.27 11.46
C LEU A 7 8.23 -26.18 12.56
N SER A 8 9.42 -26.75 12.32
CA SER A 8 10.22 -27.34 13.39
C SER A 8 10.77 -26.26 14.33
N GLU A 9 11.19 -26.66 15.54
CA GLU A 9 11.77 -25.72 16.51
C GLU A 9 13.00 -24.97 15.97
N ASP A 10 13.86 -25.64 15.18
CA ASP A 10 15.03 -25.02 14.58
C ASP A 10 14.66 -24.02 13.49
N GLU A 11 13.67 -24.35 12.65
CA GLU A 11 13.11 -23.45 11.63
C GLU A 11 12.46 -22.22 12.27
N LEU A 12 11.66 -22.42 13.31
CA LEU A 12 11.01 -21.35 14.06
C LEU A 12 12.04 -20.43 14.73
N ARG A 13 13.11 -21.00 15.29
CA ARG A 13 14.21 -20.24 15.88
C ARG A 13 14.96 -19.40 14.85
N ALA A 14 15.28 -19.98 13.69
CA ALA A 14 15.93 -19.25 12.61
C ALA A 14 15.05 -18.08 12.12
N PHE A 15 13.77 -18.35 11.88
CA PHE A 15 12.81 -17.34 11.45
C PHE A 15 12.64 -16.21 12.47
N ARG A 16 12.59 -16.53 13.77
CA ARG A 16 12.56 -15.51 14.84
C ARG A 16 13.74 -14.56 14.75
N LEU A 17 14.95 -15.06 14.54
CA LEU A 17 16.15 -14.21 14.44
C LEU A 17 16.08 -13.25 13.25
N ASP A 18 15.56 -13.73 12.11
CA ASP A 18 15.38 -12.91 10.91
C ASP A 18 14.34 -11.79 11.14
N VAL A 19 13.19 -12.12 11.75
CA VAL A 19 12.12 -11.15 12.02
C VAL A 19 12.49 -10.20 13.17
N GLU A 20 13.15 -10.68 14.23
CA GLU A 20 13.65 -9.81 15.32
C GLU A 20 14.65 -8.78 14.79
N SER A 21 15.52 -9.17 13.85
CA SER A 21 16.42 -8.24 13.15
C SER A 21 15.64 -7.16 12.40
N LEU A 22 14.54 -7.50 11.73
CA LEU A 22 13.64 -6.53 11.10
C LEU A 22 12.98 -5.60 12.13
N VAL A 23 12.45 -6.14 13.23
CA VAL A 23 11.82 -5.34 14.30
C VAL A 23 12.82 -4.37 14.94
N LEU A 24 14.06 -4.80 15.17
CA LEU A 24 15.12 -3.93 15.73
C LEU A 24 15.56 -2.84 14.74
N LYS A 25 15.74 -3.19 13.45
CA LYS A 25 16.04 -2.21 12.39
C LYS A 25 14.95 -1.16 12.29
N THR A 26 13.69 -1.54 12.48
CA THR A 26 12.54 -0.66 12.30
C THR A 26 12.19 0.15 13.54
N LYS A 27 12.42 -0.38 14.75
CA LYS A 27 12.41 0.40 16.00
C LYS A 27 13.45 1.51 15.97
N SER A 28 14.67 1.24 15.50
CA SER A 28 15.69 2.29 15.39
C SER A 28 15.33 3.36 14.34
N SER A 29 14.76 2.97 13.19
CA SER A 29 14.28 3.94 12.19
C SER A 29 13.07 4.76 12.66
N SER A 30 12.08 4.15 13.32
CA SER A 30 10.93 4.86 13.87
C SER A 30 11.29 5.74 15.08
N GLN A 31 12.22 5.31 15.95
CA GLN A 31 12.76 6.16 17.02
C GLN A 31 13.58 7.34 16.46
N LEU A 32 14.29 7.17 15.34
CA LEU A 32 14.89 8.28 14.60
C LEU A 32 13.82 9.26 14.06
N MET A 33 12.68 8.74 13.60
CA MET A 33 11.57 9.54 13.07
C MET A 33 10.82 10.34 14.14
N PHE A 34 10.54 9.73 15.30
CA PHE A 34 9.72 10.33 16.35
C PHE A 34 10.54 10.92 17.51
N GLY A 35 11.74 10.39 17.80
CA GLY A 35 12.63 10.91 18.85
C GLY A 35 13.30 12.24 18.49
N LEU A 36 13.58 12.49 17.20
CA LEU A 36 14.07 13.79 16.72
C LEU A 36 13.00 14.89 16.72
N ALA A 37 11.72 14.53 16.83
CA ALA A 37 10.63 15.48 17.03
C ALA A 37 10.47 15.89 18.51
N GLY A 38 11.10 15.18 19.45
CA GLY A 38 10.97 15.40 20.90
C GLY A 38 12.20 16.01 21.58
N ASP A 39 13.42 15.60 21.21
CA ASP A 39 14.59 15.81 22.10
C ASP A 39 15.68 16.77 21.59
N ASP A 40 15.66 17.22 20.33
CA ASP A 40 16.77 17.99 19.73
C ASP A 40 16.63 19.52 19.80
N TYR A 41 15.82 20.05 20.72
CA TYR A 41 15.64 21.49 20.90
C TYR A 41 16.85 22.22 21.54
N ASN A 42 17.98 21.55 21.80
CA ASN A 42 19.03 22.14 22.67
C ASN A 42 20.52 21.91 22.32
N LYS A 43 20.94 21.31 21.20
CA LYS A 43 22.39 21.21 20.91
C LYS A 43 22.74 21.42 19.44
N GLY A 44 23.34 22.57 19.15
CA GLY A 44 23.84 22.94 17.82
C GLY A 44 25.09 22.16 17.41
N VAL A 45 25.08 21.64 16.18
CA VAL A 45 26.28 21.12 15.49
C VAL A 45 26.22 21.43 13.98
N SER A 46 27.40 21.78 13.45
CA SER A 46 27.77 22.23 12.10
C SER A 46 27.93 21.08 11.06
N PRO A 47 27.90 21.32 9.72
CA PRO A 47 27.66 20.29 8.71
C PRO A 47 28.86 19.91 7.83
N SER A 48 28.86 18.68 7.29
CA SER A 48 29.40 18.41 5.95
C SER A 48 28.71 17.22 5.24
N SER A 49 28.31 17.52 3.99
CA SER A 49 27.93 16.73 2.80
C SER A 49 27.02 15.48 2.86
N LYS A 50 26.00 15.52 1.98
CA LYS A 50 24.87 14.61 1.68
C LYS A 50 23.63 14.83 2.56
N LYS A 51 22.46 15.04 1.92
CA LYS A 51 21.23 15.38 2.65
C LYS A 51 20.68 14.16 3.40
N THR A 52 20.80 14.18 4.72
CA THR A 52 20.27 13.15 5.63
C THR A 52 18.80 13.43 5.98
N PRO A 53 18.02 12.46 6.48
CA PRO A 53 16.68 12.67 7.05
C PRO A 53 16.62 13.85 8.05
N LEU A 54 17.71 14.11 8.76
CA LEU A 54 17.89 15.26 9.65
C LEU A 54 17.80 16.63 8.93
N GLN A 55 18.27 16.74 7.69
CA GLN A 55 18.14 17.96 6.88
C GLN A 55 16.72 18.18 6.35
N PHE A 56 15.97 17.09 6.14
CA PHE A 56 14.55 17.14 5.79
C PHE A 56 13.70 17.62 6.99
N LEU A 57 14.00 17.13 8.19
CA LEU A 57 13.37 17.61 9.43
C LEU A 57 13.72 19.08 9.72
N LYS A 58 14.97 19.51 9.55
CA LYS A 58 15.35 20.94 9.68
C LYS A 58 14.66 21.86 8.66
N PHE A 59 14.29 21.35 7.48
CA PHE A 59 13.50 22.09 6.49
C PHE A 59 12.02 22.19 6.89
N LEU A 60 11.45 21.14 7.48
CA LEU A 60 10.06 21.12 7.96
C LEU A 60 9.87 21.98 9.22
N PHE A 61 10.86 22.03 10.11
CA PHE A 61 10.78 22.71 11.41
C PHE A 61 11.61 24.00 11.50
N GLY A 62 12.10 24.51 10.37
CA GLY A 62 12.84 25.77 10.31
C GLY A 62 11.98 26.94 10.78
N ALA A 63 12.37 27.55 11.91
CA ALA A 63 11.69 28.67 12.55
C ALA A 63 11.70 29.92 11.65
N GLY A 64 10.63 30.09 10.88
CA GLY A 64 10.25 31.33 10.22
C GLY A 64 8.73 31.31 10.09
N GLU A 65 8.08 32.41 10.47
CA GLU A 65 6.62 32.57 10.46
C GLU A 65 6.00 31.93 9.22
N SER A 66 5.28 30.82 9.43
CA SER A 66 4.73 30.04 8.32
C SER A 66 3.52 30.75 7.75
N THR A 67 3.65 31.22 6.51
CA THR A 67 2.50 31.59 5.69
C THR A 67 1.63 30.34 5.44
N GLN A 68 0.33 30.50 5.19
CA GLN A 68 -0.57 29.39 4.84
C GLN A 68 -0.07 28.56 3.64
N SER A 69 0.67 29.18 2.72
CA SER A 69 1.32 28.48 1.59
C SER A 69 2.53 27.62 2.03
N GLN A 70 3.22 27.98 3.13
CA GLN A 70 4.30 27.17 3.69
C GLN A 70 3.76 25.98 4.48
N SER A 71 2.65 26.12 5.22
CA SER A 71 2.03 24.99 5.92
C SER A 71 1.52 23.93 4.95
N GLU A 72 0.87 24.32 3.85
CA GLU A 72 0.42 23.37 2.81
C GLU A 72 1.59 22.65 2.12
N LYS A 73 2.71 23.36 1.89
CA LYS A 73 3.93 22.74 1.34
C LYS A 73 4.59 21.79 2.33
N GLN A 74 4.64 22.14 3.61
CA GLN A 74 5.17 21.27 4.66
C GLN A 74 4.33 20.00 4.81
N GLU A 75 3.01 20.11 4.86
CA GLU A 75 2.09 18.97 4.93
C GLU A 75 2.23 18.05 3.71
N LYS A 76 2.34 18.63 2.51
CA LYS A 76 2.61 17.85 1.29
C LYS A 76 3.92 17.06 1.39
N HIS A 77 5.00 17.69 1.88
CA HIS A 77 6.29 17.02 2.01
C HIS A 77 6.28 15.93 3.09
N ILE A 78 5.61 16.15 4.23
CA ILE A 78 5.43 15.14 5.27
C ILE A 78 4.72 13.92 4.69
N ASN A 79 3.60 14.14 4.00
CA ASN A 79 2.86 13.06 3.35
C ASN A 79 3.74 12.29 2.35
N GLU A 80 4.46 12.99 1.45
CA GLU A 80 5.36 12.36 0.47
C GLU A 80 6.46 11.50 1.14
N PHE A 81 7.03 11.98 2.25
CA PHE A 81 8.04 11.26 3.01
C PHE A 81 7.47 10.04 3.73
N GLU A 82 6.32 10.19 4.38
CA GLU A 82 5.61 9.09 5.04
C GLU A 82 5.28 7.98 4.06
N HIS A 83 4.71 8.32 2.89
CA HIS A 83 4.46 7.37 1.80
C HIS A 83 5.72 6.60 1.41
N HIS A 84 6.84 7.30 1.19
CA HIS A 84 8.09 6.66 0.82
C HIS A 84 8.63 5.74 1.92
N TYR A 85 8.54 6.15 3.19
CA TYR A 85 8.96 5.33 4.31
C TYR A 85 8.16 4.03 4.41
N PHE A 86 6.84 4.06 4.21
CA PHE A 86 6.01 2.85 4.24
C PHE A 86 6.32 1.89 3.11
N ASP A 87 6.57 2.40 1.91
CA ASP A 87 7.00 1.58 0.79
C ASP A 87 8.32 0.88 1.12
N VAL A 88 9.32 1.62 1.60
CA VAL A 88 10.61 1.03 2.01
C VAL A 88 10.42 0.00 3.13
N TYR A 89 9.61 0.31 4.14
CA TYR A 89 9.34 -0.59 5.25
C TYR A 89 8.68 -1.90 4.78
N THR A 90 7.65 -1.80 3.95
CA THR A 90 6.92 -2.98 3.46
C THR A 90 7.82 -3.83 2.58
N GLU A 91 8.61 -3.21 1.69
CA GLU A 91 9.59 -3.92 0.86
C GLU A 91 10.70 -4.59 1.70
N MET A 92 11.14 -3.97 2.81
CA MET A 92 12.06 -4.59 3.76
C MET A 92 11.44 -5.80 4.47
N ALA A 93 10.16 -5.71 4.84
CA ALA A 93 9.43 -6.81 5.46
C ALA A 93 9.27 -8.00 4.50
N VAL A 94 8.86 -7.72 3.26
CA VAL A 94 8.81 -8.72 2.17
C VAL A 94 10.18 -9.34 1.97
N SER A 95 11.22 -8.54 1.79
CA SER A 95 12.58 -9.03 1.58
C SER A 95 13.10 -9.89 2.73
N THR A 96 12.72 -9.56 3.98
CA THR A 96 13.11 -10.35 5.16
C THR A 96 12.42 -11.71 5.14
N VAL A 97 11.11 -11.75 4.86
CA VAL A 97 10.36 -13.01 4.78
C VAL A 97 10.85 -13.84 3.61
N GLU A 98 11.06 -13.25 2.43
CA GLU A 98 11.55 -13.92 1.21
C GLU A 98 12.95 -14.51 1.36
N ASN A 99 13.85 -13.83 2.09
CA ASN A 99 15.20 -14.32 2.30
C ASN A 99 15.32 -15.30 3.48
N SER A 100 14.23 -15.55 4.22
CA SER A 100 14.24 -16.53 5.29
C SER A 100 14.41 -17.95 4.72
N SER A 101 15.13 -18.80 5.45
CA SER A 101 15.35 -20.20 5.03
C SER A 101 14.06 -21.03 4.93
N VAL A 102 12.97 -20.53 5.52
CA VAL A 102 11.66 -21.19 5.59
C VAL A 102 10.66 -20.63 4.58
N TYR A 103 11.05 -19.65 3.76
CA TYR A 103 10.14 -18.94 2.86
C TYR A 103 9.36 -19.86 1.93
N GLU A 104 10.04 -20.73 1.18
CA GLU A 104 9.42 -21.63 0.20
C GLU A 104 8.35 -22.52 0.83
N ARG A 105 8.61 -23.00 2.05
CA ARG A 105 7.67 -23.80 2.81
C ARG A 105 6.47 -22.98 3.26
N LEU A 106 6.71 -21.82 3.86
CA LEU A 106 5.63 -20.92 4.30
C LEU A 106 4.77 -20.45 3.12
N SER A 107 5.40 -20.08 2.00
CA SER A 107 4.73 -19.70 0.75
C SER A 107 3.83 -20.83 0.26
N SER A 108 4.35 -22.06 0.17
CA SER A 108 3.57 -23.21 -0.29
C SER A 108 2.34 -23.50 0.59
N ILE A 109 2.49 -23.35 1.92
CA ILE A 109 1.37 -23.46 2.85
C ILE A 109 0.37 -22.33 2.60
N VAL A 110 0.86 -21.11 2.36
CA VAL A 110 0.02 -19.95 2.05
C VAL A 110 -0.78 -20.12 0.76
N ASP A 111 -0.12 -20.57 -0.30
CA ASP A 111 -0.74 -20.84 -1.58
C ASP A 111 -1.93 -21.80 -1.40
N ALA A 112 -1.73 -22.91 -0.68
CA ALA A 112 -2.76 -23.94 -0.51
C ALA A 112 -4.06 -23.42 0.11
N TYR A 113 -4.02 -22.52 1.09
CA TYR A 113 -5.25 -21.99 1.69
C TYR A 113 -5.75 -20.72 1.00
N MET A 114 -4.89 -19.95 0.33
CA MET A 114 -5.35 -18.82 -0.48
C MET A 114 -6.22 -19.30 -1.65
N GLU A 115 -5.98 -20.51 -2.15
CA GLU A 115 -6.89 -21.18 -3.07
C GLU A 115 -8.28 -21.45 -2.48
N GLU A 116 -8.43 -21.60 -1.16
CA GLU A 116 -9.73 -21.72 -0.49
C GLU A 116 -10.39 -20.34 -0.27
N ASP A 117 -9.62 -19.39 0.26
CA ASP A 117 -10.09 -18.06 0.65
C ASP A 117 -10.47 -17.19 -0.57
N LEU A 118 -9.68 -17.26 -1.66
CA LEU A 118 -9.88 -16.48 -2.87
C LEU A 118 -10.39 -17.28 -4.06
N SER A 119 -10.40 -18.63 -4.00
CA SER A 119 -10.48 -19.55 -5.15
C SER A 119 -9.17 -19.64 -5.95
N THR A 120 -8.84 -20.84 -6.42
CA THR A 120 -7.66 -21.11 -7.29
C THR A 120 -7.61 -20.19 -8.52
N VAL A 121 -8.77 -19.87 -9.12
CA VAL A 121 -8.84 -19.01 -10.31
C VAL A 121 -8.44 -17.56 -10.01
N VAL A 122 -8.84 -17.04 -8.85
CA VAL A 122 -8.48 -15.66 -8.47
C VAL A 122 -7.03 -15.62 -8.03
N TRP A 123 -6.60 -16.55 -7.18
CA TRP A 123 -5.22 -16.61 -6.69
C TRP A 123 -4.22 -16.68 -7.83
N SER A 124 -4.44 -17.55 -8.82
CA SER A 124 -3.57 -17.69 -9.99
C SER A 124 -3.50 -16.46 -10.90
N LYS A 125 -4.46 -15.52 -10.79
CA LYS A 125 -4.53 -14.30 -11.61
C LYS A 125 -4.04 -13.03 -10.91
N LEU A 126 -3.76 -13.11 -9.62
CA LEU A 126 -3.06 -12.05 -8.90
C LEU A 126 -1.64 -11.92 -9.44
N GLU A 127 -1.15 -10.69 -9.45
CA GLU A 127 0.24 -10.41 -9.76
C GLU A 127 1.16 -10.99 -8.70
N GLU A 128 2.32 -11.48 -9.11
CA GLU A 128 3.31 -12.10 -8.20
C GLU A 128 3.69 -11.16 -7.06
N LYS A 129 3.77 -9.86 -7.34
CA LYS A 129 4.04 -8.84 -6.30
C LYS A 129 2.92 -8.78 -5.26
N SER A 130 1.65 -8.90 -5.67
CA SER A 130 0.51 -8.95 -4.75
C SER A 130 0.53 -10.22 -3.89
N LYS A 131 0.86 -11.37 -4.48
CA LYS A 131 1.00 -12.63 -3.74
C LYS A 131 2.09 -12.54 -2.66
N LYS A 132 3.25 -11.97 -3.00
CA LYS A 132 4.35 -11.74 -2.05
C LYS A 132 3.93 -10.87 -0.87
N PHE A 133 3.16 -9.79 -1.12
CA PHE A 133 2.59 -8.98 -0.05
C PHE A 133 1.63 -9.78 0.84
N ILE A 134 0.75 -10.58 0.25
CA ILE A 134 -0.21 -11.42 0.99
C ILE A 134 0.52 -12.46 1.83
N ILE A 135 1.47 -13.22 1.25
CA ILE A 135 2.28 -14.21 1.96
C ILE A 135 3.01 -13.56 3.14
N THR A 136 3.64 -12.41 2.90
CA THR A 136 4.32 -11.64 3.96
C THR A 136 3.34 -11.24 5.07
N ALA A 137 2.16 -10.76 4.71
CA ALA A 137 1.15 -10.36 5.69
C ALA A 137 0.71 -11.52 6.59
N GLU A 138 0.47 -12.69 5.99
CA GLU A 138 -0.01 -13.88 6.70
C GLU A 138 1.07 -14.45 7.63
N VAL A 139 2.30 -14.55 7.12
CA VAL A 139 3.46 -14.99 7.89
C VAL A 139 3.72 -14.07 9.08
N LEU A 140 3.73 -12.75 8.86
CA LEU A 140 3.96 -11.78 9.93
C LEU A 140 2.81 -11.75 10.93
N SER A 141 1.56 -11.80 10.47
CA SER A 141 0.39 -11.82 11.35
C SER A 141 0.40 -13.03 12.28
N ASP A 142 0.73 -14.22 11.76
CA ASP A 142 0.80 -15.44 12.56
C ASP A 142 1.99 -15.44 13.51
N PHE A 143 3.14 -14.92 13.06
CA PHE A 143 4.31 -14.71 13.92
C PHE A 143 4.00 -13.79 15.10
N LEU A 144 3.38 -12.63 14.84
CA LEU A 144 3.04 -11.66 15.89
C LEU A 144 2.03 -12.23 16.89
N HIS A 145 1.11 -13.08 16.42
CA HIS A 145 0.14 -13.76 17.29
C HIS A 145 0.80 -14.65 18.36
N MET A 146 2.04 -15.09 18.16
CA MET A 146 2.78 -15.85 19.18
C MET A 146 3.18 -15.02 20.42
N PHE A 147 3.10 -13.69 20.34
CA PHE A 147 3.61 -12.76 21.36
C PHE A 147 2.50 -11.96 22.07
N ASP A 148 1.25 -12.44 22.02
CA ASP A 148 0.06 -11.82 22.61
C ASP A 148 -0.33 -10.46 21.97
N ASP A 149 -1.51 -9.93 22.32
CA ASP A 149 -2.13 -8.70 21.76
C ASP A 149 -1.36 -7.38 22.01
N GLN A 150 -0.14 -7.46 22.53
CA GLN A 150 0.68 -6.31 22.88
C GLN A 150 1.53 -5.76 21.73
N LEU A 151 1.65 -6.53 20.63
CA LEU A 151 2.44 -6.11 19.47
C LEU A 151 1.61 -5.31 18.45
N ASP A 152 2.32 -4.47 17.70
CA ASP A 152 1.74 -3.67 16.62
C ASP A 152 1.59 -4.52 15.35
N TYR A 153 0.36 -4.64 14.85
CA TYR A 153 0.02 -5.35 13.61
C TYR A 153 0.00 -4.43 12.38
N ALA A 154 0.63 -3.24 12.44
CA ALA A 154 0.70 -2.32 11.31
C ALA A 154 1.38 -2.96 10.08
N SER A 155 2.43 -3.75 10.28
CA SER A 155 3.21 -4.37 9.22
C SER A 155 2.41 -5.34 8.35
N PRO A 156 1.76 -6.38 8.91
CA PRO A 156 0.91 -7.25 8.10
C PRO A 156 -0.28 -6.49 7.49
N THR A 157 -0.84 -5.52 8.22
CA THR A 157 -1.96 -4.69 7.72
C THR A 157 -1.55 -3.87 6.49
N LEU A 158 -0.38 -3.24 6.50
CA LEU A 158 0.17 -2.51 5.36
C LEU A 158 0.42 -3.42 4.16
N SER A 159 0.95 -4.62 4.40
CA SER A 159 1.15 -5.61 3.34
C SER A 159 -0.15 -5.98 2.64
N TYR A 160 -1.25 -6.25 3.37
CA TYR A 160 -2.56 -6.45 2.73
C TYR A 160 -3.01 -5.23 1.91
N CYS A 161 -2.82 -4.02 2.42
CA CYS A 161 -3.17 -2.79 1.71
C CYS A 161 -2.35 -2.62 0.42
N LYS A 162 -1.05 -2.97 0.46
CA LYS A 162 -0.15 -2.89 -0.71
C LYS A 162 -0.49 -3.93 -1.78
N ALA A 163 -1.01 -5.10 -1.40
CA ALA A 163 -1.54 -6.05 -2.37
C ALA A 163 -2.71 -5.45 -3.16
N VAL A 164 -3.66 -4.78 -2.50
CA VAL A 164 -4.79 -4.10 -3.16
C VAL A 164 -4.31 -2.95 -4.04
N GLU A 165 -3.38 -2.13 -3.54
CA GLU A 165 -2.78 -1.03 -4.31
C GLU A 165 -2.07 -1.53 -5.58
N ASN A 166 -1.33 -2.63 -5.48
CA ASN A 166 -0.65 -3.24 -6.62
C ASN A 166 -1.65 -3.71 -7.67
N GLU A 167 -2.69 -4.46 -7.28
CA GLU A 167 -3.74 -4.90 -8.20
C GLU A 167 -4.51 -3.73 -8.83
N LEU A 168 -4.80 -2.66 -8.08
CA LEU A 168 -5.44 -1.48 -8.65
C LEU A 168 -4.58 -0.83 -9.74
N ASN A 169 -3.26 -0.77 -9.54
CA ASN A 169 -2.37 -0.25 -10.57
C ASN A 169 -2.34 -1.14 -11.81
N GLU A 170 -2.20 -2.45 -11.61
CA GLU A 170 -2.04 -3.41 -12.71
C GLU A 170 -3.34 -3.64 -13.49
N LYS A 171 -4.49 -3.62 -12.82
CA LYS A 171 -5.79 -3.89 -13.45
C LYS A 171 -6.56 -2.64 -13.90
N PHE A 172 -6.22 -1.45 -13.39
CA PHE A 172 -6.92 -0.21 -13.75
C PHE A 172 -5.98 0.89 -14.26
N THR A 173 -4.88 1.18 -13.55
CA THR A 173 -3.96 2.28 -13.93
C THR A 173 -3.24 1.98 -15.24
N GLU A 174 -2.56 0.85 -15.35
CA GLU A 174 -1.79 0.47 -16.55
C GLU A 174 -2.69 0.27 -17.78
N PRO A 175 -3.83 -0.43 -17.69
CA PRO A 175 -4.78 -0.50 -18.79
C PRO A 175 -5.30 0.89 -19.22
N PHE A 176 -5.56 1.80 -18.27
CA PHE A 176 -5.97 3.16 -18.63
C PHE A 176 -4.85 3.94 -19.34
N LYS A 177 -3.59 3.82 -18.91
CA LYS A 177 -2.44 4.43 -19.63
C LYS A 177 -2.40 3.96 -21.08
N ARG A 178 -2.62 2.67 -21.33
CA ARG A 178 -2.68 2.09 -22.69
C ARG A 178 -3.89 2.61 -23.47
N TYR A 179 -5.08 2.61 -22.86
CA TYR A 179 -6.30 3.14 -23.46
C TYR A 179 -6.13 4.60 -23.88
N TYR A 180 -5.66 5.46 -22.98
CA TYR A 180 -5.50 6.89 -23.26
C TYR A 180 -4.52 7.13 -24.42
N LYS A 181 -3.41 6.36 -24.46
CA LYS A 181 -2.43 6.42 -25.54
C LYS A 181 -3.01 5.95 -26.88
N SER A 182 -3.84 4.90 -26.90
CA SER A 182 -4.44 4.38 -28.14
C SER A 182 -5.43 5.37 -28.78
N GLN A 183 -6.01 6.27 -27.99
CA GLN A 183 -6.86 7.35 -28.49
C GLN A 183 -6.08 8.51 -29.15
N ASN A 184 -4.73 8.44 -29.21
CA ASN A 184 -3.86 9.51 -29.72
C ASN A 184 -4.12 10.88 -29.06
N LYS A 185 -4.63 10.89 -27.83
CA LYS A 185 -4.90 12.11 -27.08
C LYS A 185 -3.61 12.69 -26.50
N ARG A 186 -3.58 14.02 -26.38
CA ARG A 186 -2.52 14.77 -25.69
C ARG A 186 -3.10 15.40 -24.44
N LEU A 187 -2.33 15.40 -23.36
CA LEU A 187 -2.70 16.11 -22.13
C LEU A 187 -2.83 17.60 -22.40
N LYS A 188 -3.91 18.20 -21.92
CA LYS A 188 -4.08 19.66 -21.94
C LYS A 188 -3.45 20.27 -20.71
N LYS A 189 -3.20 21.59 -20.74
CA LYS A 189 -2.57 22.30 -19.63
C LYS A 189 -3.40 22.18 -18.34
N GLU A 190 -4.71 22.17 -18.48
CA GLU A 190 -5.68 22.09 -17.39
C GLU A 190 -5.67 20.71 -16.72
N ASP A 191 -5.35 19.65 -17.47
CA ASP A 191 -5.34 18.27 -16.96
C ASP A 191 -4.24 18.03 -15.92
N TYR A 192 -3.14 18.79 -15.96
CA TYR A 192 -1.99 18.63 -15.05
C TYR A 192 -2.33 18.89 -13.57
N ALA A 193 -3.50 19.45 -13.26
CA ALA A 193 -4.02 19.50 -11.90
C ALA A 193 -4.51 18.13 -11.39
N SER A 194 -4.72 17.15 -12.27
CA SER A 194 -5.17 15.81 -11.94
C SER A 194 -4.02 14.84 -11.71
N LYS A 195 -4.20 13.92 -10.75
CA LYS A 195 -3.30 12.77 -10.54
C LYS A 195 -3.26 11.84 -11.75
N LEU A 196 -4.35 11.77 -12.53
CA LEU A 196 -4.39 11.01 -13.78
C LEU A 196 -3.40 11.58 -14.81
N ALA A 197 -3.22 12.90 -14.89
CA ALA A 197 -2.26 13.49 -15.81
C ALA A 197 -0.81 13.21 -15.39
N VAL A 198 -0.56 13.12 -14.07
CA VAL A 198 0.76 12.76 -13.53
C VAL A 198 1.15 11.35 -13.95
N ILE A 199 0.27 10.36 -13.80
CA ILE A 199 0.57 8.97 -14.19
C ILE A 199 0.71 8.82 -15.71
N LEU A 200 -0.02 9.59 -16.51
CA LEU A 200 0.13 9.57 -17.97
C LEU A 200 1.42 10.25 -18.43
N SER A 201 1.89 11.26 -17.69
CA SER A 201 3.15 11.97 -17.99
C SER A 201 4.39 11.22 -17.52
N ARG A 202 4.24 10.28 -16.58
CA ARG A 202 5.36 9.59 -15.93
C ARG A 202 5.12 8.08 -15.97
N PRO A 203 5.77 7.35 -16.89
CA PRO A 203 5.44 5.95 -17.16
C PRO A 203 5.56 5.06 -15.91
N ASN A 204 6.53 5.33 -15.04
CA ASN A 204 6.82 4.52 -13.85
C ASN A 204 6.15 5.06 -12.57
N THR A 205 5.12 5.90 -12.68
CA THR A 205 4.37 6.38 -11.51
C THR A 205 3.17 5.49 -11.27
N ASN A 206 3.13 4.92 -10.06
CA ASN A 206 1.99 4.19 -9.52
C ASN A 206 1.17 5.12 -8.62
N LEU A 207 -0.12 4.86 -8.55
CA LEU A 207 -1.01 5.53 -7.61
C LEU A 207 -1.01 4.78 -6.29
N THR A 208 -1.02 5.55 -5.20
CA THR A 208 -1.29 5.01 -3.87
C THR A 208 -2.77 4.69 -3.71
N LEU A 209 -3.11 3.87 -2.71
CA LEU A 209 -4.50 3.51 -2.39
C LEU A 209 -5.37 4.76 -2.09
N GLY A 210 -4.79 5.76 -1.44
CA GLY A 210 -5.44 7.05 -1.18
C GLY A 210 -5.69 7.86 -2.46
N GLU A 211 -4.76 7.83 -3.42
CA GLU A 211 -4.94 8.49 -4.70
C GLU A 211 -5.99 7.79 -5.58
N HIS A 212 -6.02 6.45 -5.57
CA HIS A 212 -7.10 5.68 -6.20
C HIS A 212 -8.46 6.08 -5.63
N THR A 213 -8.60 6.08 -4.30
CA THR A 213 -9.84 6.50 -3.62
C THR A 213 -10.25 7.92 -4.02
N TYR A 214 -9.30 8.84 -4.05
CA TYR A 214 -9.55 10.23 -4.44
C TYR A 214 -10.07 10.36 -5.88
N ILE A 215 -9.41 9.69 -6.84
CA ILE A 215 -9.79 9.72 -8.25
C ILE A 215 -11.18 9.09 -8.45
N LEU A 216 -11.39 7.89 -7.90
CA LEU A 216 -12.66 7.14 -8.04
C LEU A 216 -13.83 7.93 -7.45
N ARG A 217 -13.68 8.46 -6.24
CA ARG A 217 -14.71 9.30 -5.60
C ARG A 217 -15.10 10.50 -6.45
N ARG A 218 -14.12 11.17 -7.08
CA ARG A 218 -14.40 12.33 -7.94
C ARG A 218 -15.19 11.94 -9.20
N ILE A 219 -14.86 10.80 -9.79
CA ILE A 219 -15.53 10.28 -10.99
C ILE A 219 -16.95 9.82 -10.67
N LEU A 220 -17.13 9.06 -9.59
CA LEU A 220 -18.45 8.56 -9.17
C LEU A 220 -19.41 9.68 -8.80
N ASN A 221 -18.91 10.76 -8.21
CA ASN A 221 -19.73 11.92 -7.84
C ASN A 221 -20.02 12.87 -9.01
N ASN A 222 -19.72 12.49 -10.27
CA ASN A 222 -19.86 13.32 -11.47
C ASN A 222 -19.24 14.73 -11.29
N SER A 223 -18.22 14.83 -10.44
CA SER A 223 -17.51 16.08 -10.17
C SER A 223 -16.33 16.24 -11.12
N SER A 224 -16.33 15.48 -12.22
CA SER A 224 -15.33 15.50 -13.27
C SER A 224 -15.42 16.83 -14.01
N ARG A 225 -14.44 17.69 -13.78
CA ARG A 225 -14.31 19.00 -14.44
C ARG A 225 -13.28 18.98 -15.56
N LEU A 226 -12.45 17.94 -15.59
CA LEU A 226 -11.34 17.78 -16.52
C LEU A 226 -11.68 16.69 -17.54
N GLU A 227 -11.20 16.87 -18.78
CA GLU A 227 -11.46 15.91 -19.87
C GLU A 227 -10.89 14.53 -19.53
N ILE A 228 -9.69 14.49 -18.96
CA ILE A 228 -9.03 13.24 -18.53
C ILE A 228 -9.85 12.43 -17.52
N GLU A 229 -10.66 13.09 -16.67
CA GLU A 229 -11.52 12.40 -15.70
C GLU A 229 -12.74 11.78 -16.40
N SER A 230 -13.27 12.47 -17.42
CA SER A 230 -14.32 11.92 -18.29
C SER A 230 -13.81 10.77 -19.14
N ASP A 231 -12.55 10.82 -19.59
CA ASP A 231 -11.89 9.74 -20.32
C ASP A 231 -11.68 8.52 -19.42
N TYR A 232 -11.23 8.72 -18.19
CA TYR A 232 -11.10 7.62 -17.23
C TYR A 232 -12.48 7.03 -16.92
N LYS A 233 -13.52 7.84 -16.73
CA LYS A 233 -14.90 7.33 -16.57
C LYS A 233 -15.35 6.50 -17.77
N SER A 234 -15.05 6.94 -19.00
CA SER A 234 -15.37 6.20 -20.22
C SER A 234 -14.63 4.88 -20.28
N PHE A 235 -13.35 4.86 -19.90
CA PHE A 235 -12.55 3.64 -19.76
C PHE A 235 -13.17 2.68 -18.72
N LEU A 236 -13.56 3.18 -17.55
CA LEU A 236 -14.21 2.37 -16.51
C LEU A 236 -15.54 1.76 -17.01
N ASN A 237 -16.32 2.50 -17.80
CA ASN A 237 -17.53 1.96 -18.42
C ASN A 237 -17.24 0.85 -19.44
N ILE A 238 -16.12 0.92 -20.17
CA ILE A 238 -15.69 -0.12 -21.12
C ILE A 238 -15.33 -1.41 -20.37
N LEU A 239 -14.76 -1.31 -19.17
CA LEU A 239 -14.46 -2.48 -18.35
C LEU A 239 -15.70 -3.24 -17.85
N ASP A 240 -16.91 -2.68 -18.03
CA ASP A 240 -18.19 -3.26 -17.60
C ASP A 240 -18.19 -3.69 -16.12
N VAL A 241 -17.59 -2.85 -15.28
CA VAL A 241 -17.61 -3.09 -13.84
C VAL A 241 -18.97 -2.72 -13.29
N THR A 242 -19.70 -3.76 -12.90
CA THR A 242 -21.11 -3.69 -12.51
C THR A 242 -21.34 -3.01 -11.15
N ASP A 243 -20.35 -2.97 -10.25
CA ASP A 243 -20.48 -2.30 -8.95
C ASP A 243 -19.24 -1.51 -8.49
N PHE A 244 -18.85 -0.53 -9.30
CA PHE A 244 -17.76 0.39 -8.93
C PHE A 244 -18.00 1.15 -7.62
N LYS A 245 -19.27 1.35 -7.25
CA LYS A 245 -19.61 2.09 -6.03
C LYS A 245 -19.28 1.25 -4.80
N GLU A 246 -19.69 -0.02 -4.78
CA GLU A 246 -19.32 -0.95 -3.72
C GLU A 246 -17.80 -1.13 -3.65
N LEU A 247 -17.13 -1.33 -4.80
CA LEU A 247 -15.67 -1.46 -4.85
C LEU A 247 -14.99 -0.21 -4.24
N ASN A 248 -15.40 0.99 -4.65
CA ASN A 248 -14.86 2.22 -4.11
C ASN A 248 -15.10 2.35 -2.60
N ASN A 249 -16.27 1.96 -2.10
CA ASN A 249 -16.55 1.99 -0.66
C ASN A 249 -15.61 1.06 0.12
N LYS A 250 -15.32 -0.13 -0.41
CA LYS A 250 -14.36 -1.06 0.21
C LYS A 250 -12.94 -0.51 0.18
N ILE A 251 -12.49 0.05 -0.95
CA ILE A 251 -11.16 0.68 -1.07
C ILE A 251 -11.04 1.88 -0.12
N GLU A 252 -12.09 2.69 -0.01
CA GLU A 252 -12.14 3.83 0.92
C GLU A 252 -12.09 3.35 2.38
N ALA A 253 -12.80 2.28 2.72
CA ALA A 253 -12.73 1.66 4.05
C ALA A 253 -11.31 1.14 4.34
N ILE A 254 -10.67 0.43 3.40
CA ILE A 254 -9.27 -0.03 3.56
C ILE A 254 -8.33 1.15 3.80
N THR A 255 -8.50 2.21 2.99
CA THR A 255 -7.66 3.41 3.07
C THR A 255 -7.80 4.08 4.44
N LYS A 256 -9.03 4.32 4.89
CA LYS A 256 -9.31 5.11 6.10
C LYS A 256 -9.13 4.34 7.40
N LEU A 257 -9.49 3.06 7.43
CA LEU A 257 -9.53 2.27 8.65
C LEU A 257 -8.24 1.47 8.89
N TYR A 258 -7.49 1.16 7.84
CA TYR A 258 -6.32 0.28 7.93
C TYR A 258 -5.07 0.97 7.40
N ARG A 259 -4.99 1.30 6.11
CA ARG A 259 -3.78 1.87 5.50
C ARG A 259 -3.33 3.16 6.19
N ASN A 260 -4.23 4.12 6.35
CA ASN A 260 -3.90 5.41 6.97
C ASN A 260 -3.55 5.24 8.44
N PRO A 261 -4.32 4.48 9.26
CA PRO A 261 -3.93 4.25 10.64
C PRO A 261 -2.59 3.54 10.81
N SER A 262 -2.31 2.51 10.01
CA SER A 262 -1.01 1.83 10.00
C SER A 262 0.13 2.75 9.54
N GLY A 263 -0.19 3.81 8.80
CA GLY A 263 0.76 4.78 8.28
C GLY A 263 0.87 6.11 9.06
N HIS A 264 -0.07 6.47 9.92
CA HIS A 264 -0.10 7.83 10.48
C HIS A 264 -0.41 7.88 11.99
N THR A 265 -1.31 7.02 12.49
CA THR A 265 -1.96 7.26 13.80
C THR A 265 -1.69 6.23 14.89
N GLY A 266 -0.91 5.18 14.62
CA GLY A 266 -0.36 4.30 15.68
C GLY A 266 -0.96 2.90 15.76
N LEU A 267 -0.54 2.21 16.84
CA LEU A 267 -0.69 0.78 17.14
C LEU A 267 -1.95 0.15 16.53
N ILE A 268 -1.75 -0.77 15.59
CA ILE A 268 -2.82 -1.59 15.02
C ILE A 268 -2.96 -2.85 15.86
N LYS A 269 -4.17 -3.10 16.34
CA LYS A 269 -4.48 -4.30 17.10
C LYS A 269 -4.62 -5.51 16.19
N GLN A 270 -4.46 -6.70 16.77
CA GLN A 270 -4.71 -7.96 16.06
C GLN A 270 -6.11 -7.99 15.42
N SER A 271 -7.14 -7.56 16.16
CA SER A 271 -8.53 -7.56 15.66
C SER A 271 -8.69 -6.72 14.39
N GLN A 272 -8.01 -5.58 14.30
CA GLN A 272 -8.04 -4.70 13.13
C GLN A 272 -7.30 -5.31 11.94
N CYS A 273 -6.18 -6.00 12.18
CA CYS A 273 -5.46 -6.75 11.15
C CYS A 273 -6.33 -7.89 10.59
N ILE A 274 -7.06 -8.61 11.44
CA ILE A 274 -8.00 -9.66 11.03
C ILE A 274 -9.16 -9.07 10.20
N GLU A 275 -9.72 -7.93 10.61
CA GLU A 275 -10.76 -7.25 9.84
C GLU A 275 -10.25 -6.75 8.48
N CYS A 276 -9.03 -6.22 8.43
CA CYS A 276 -8.36 -5.84 7.18
C CYS A 276 -8.18 -7.05 6.26
N ARG A 277 -7.62 -8.16 6.76
CA ARG A 277 -7.49 -9.43 6.05
C ARG A 277 -8.84 -9.86 5.47
N LYS A 278 -9.90 -9.85 6.27
CA LYS A 278 -11.25 -10.24 5.81
C LYS A 278 -11.75 -9.38 4.65
N LEU A 279 -11.52 -8.07 4.73
CA LEU A 279 -11.93 -7.13 3.68
C LEU A 279 -11.11 -7.29 2.38
N VAL A 280 -9.86 -7.76 2.48
CA VAL A 280 -8.94 -7.90 1.35
C VAL A 280 -8.98 -9.28 0.69
N VAL A 281 -8.71 -10.35 1.46
CA VAL A 281 -8.38 -11.70 0.96
C VAL A 281 -9.48 -12.76 1.17
N THR A 282 -10.76 -12.40 1.18
CA THR A 282 -11.85 -13.39 1.31
C THR A 282 -12.66 -13.55 0.04
N GLN A 283 -13.60 -14.51 0.03
CA GLN A 283 -14.51 -14.75 -1.07
C GLN A 283 -15.39 -13.54 -1.44
N ASN A 284 -15.54 -12.56 -0.54
CA ASN A 284 -16.24 -11.29 -0.77
C ASN A 284 -15.28 -10.08 -0.69
N GLY A 285 -13.98 -10.36 -0.59
CA GLY A 285 -12.93 -9.37 -0.43
C GLY A 285 -12.63 -8.60 -1.71
N VAL A 286 -11.94 -7.47 -1.54
CA VAL A 286 -11.63 -6.53 -2.62
C VAL A 286 -10.80 -7.18 -3.73
N LEU A 287 -9.83 -8.05 -3.40
CA LEU A 287 -8.98 -8.65 -4.43
C LEU A 287 -9.77 -9.54 -5.39
N LYS A 288 -10.69 -10.36 -4.88
CA LYS A 288 -11.55 -11.18 -5.72
C LYS A 288 -12.45 -10.33 -6.61
N GLN A 289 -12.99 -9.24 -6.08
CA GLN A 289 -13.80 -8.30 -6.86
C GLN A 289 -12.98 -7.67 -7.99
N LEU A 290 -11.79 -7.11 -7.70
CA LEU A 290 -10.89 -6.52 -8.70
C LEU A 290 -10.52 -7.52 -9.80
N ILE A 291 -10.16 -8.75 -9.42
CA ILE A 291 -9.78 -9.78 -10.38
C ILE A 291 -10.97 -10.20 -11.25
N THR A 292 -12.14 -10.43 -10.65
CA THR A 292 -13.36 -10.81 -11.40
C THR A 292 -13.76 -9.74 -12.41
N GLU A 293 -13.74 -8.47 -11.99
CA GLU A 293 -14.03 -7.32 -12.86
C GLU A 293 -13.01 -7.22 -14.01
N SER A 294 -11.71 -7.41 -13.71
CA SER A 294 -10.67 -7.39 -14.74
C SER A 294 -10.81 -8.53 -15.76
N ILE A 295 -11.21 -9.73 -15.34
CA ILE A 295 -11.41 -10.88 -16.23
C ILE A 295 -12.58 -10.63 -17.18
N ASN A 296 -13.70 -10.14 -16.64
CA ASN A 296 -14.88 -9.83 -17.44
C ASN A 296 -14.55 -8.76 -18.49
N SER A 297 -13.75 -7.76 -18.12
CA SER A 297 -13.30 -6.73 -19.05
C SER A 297 -12.42 -7.25 -20.18
N ALA A 298 -11.54 -8.23 -19.91
CA ALA A 298 -10.69 -8.85 -20.93
C ALA A 298 -11.48 -9.69 -21.94
N ASN A 299 -12.62 -10.26 -21.51
CA ASN A 299 -13.54 -10.95 -22.42
C ASN A 299 -14.36 -9.97 -23.29
N ASN A 300 -14.46 -8.71 -22.87
CA ASN A 300 -15.28 -7.67 -23.50
C ASN A 300 -14.48 -6.63 -24.31
N SER A 301 -13.13 -6.62 -24.25
CA SER A 301 -12.32 -5.51 -24.78
C SER A 301 -11.13 -5.92 -25.67
N TYR A 302 -11.21 -5.44 -26.92
CA TYR A 302 -10.21 -5.22 -27.99
C TYR A 302 -9.63 -6.42 -28.75
#